data_AF-A0A921H5D0-F1
#
_entry.id   AF-A0A921H5D0-F1
#
_cell.length_a   1.000
_cell.length_b   1.000
_cell.length_c   1.000
_cell.angle_alpha   90.00
_cell.angle_beta   90.00
_cell.angle_gamma   90.00
#
_symmetry.space_group_name_H-M   'P 1'
#
loop_
_entity.id
_entity.type
_entity.pdbx_description
1 polymer ?
#
loop_
_entity_poly.entity_id
_entity_poly.type
_entity_poly.pdbx_seq_one_letter_code
_entity_poly.pdbx_strand_id
1 'polypeptide(L)'
;MKKTAFIFIVLFLAFGCSDEKHEEPKQDNPLFSTSRAISLNQLGETINLEKIGIYNPTKVIKKDSLLIVLDLNGLNKISIYQEDGKLLGSYLPTGMGADRGLYILTMNLDDKGILSAYDFGNDRLVEFDLNHFGQPEFGPKFIDMPKDKKHLCVAKSGATIISTGMFDKGRYSLMNNNNEEYFLSYPEIPSYRTINDTLRSALFASNIIKIKPDGTKFVCANMQSGIIDFCSLIPCTNITRIAELNLYSPKATVKNMRRTPIAYSTDNLFGFCDIEVTDKYIYALYSGRSYRKYKDQIVYGERIVVFDWEGNHVHTYLLRNPFTSISFNKKENAIYGLTNNPNSVLVKYTLD
;
A
#
# COMPACT_ATOMS: atom_id res chain seq x y z
N MET A 1 -32.42 -12.69 -8.98
CA MET A 1 -32.03 -11.45 -8.26
C MET A 1 -32.04 -11.70 -6.77
N LYS A 2 -30.90 -12.10 -6.19
CA LYS A 2 -30.67 -12.11 -4.75
C LYS A 2 -29.32 -11.45 -4.53
N LYS A 3 -29.34 -10.32 -3.82
CA LYS A 3 -28.17 -9.50 -3.49
C LYS A 3 -27.22 -10.37 -2.67
N THR A 4 -26.10 -10.77 -3.26
CA THR A 4 -24.96 -11.33 -2.55
C THR A 4 -24.35 -10.21 -1.70
N ALA A 5 -24.49 -10.34 -0.39
CA ALA A 5 -23.84 -9.47 0.57
C ALA A 5 -22.32 -9.66 0.47
N PHE A 6 -21.63 -8.64 -0.03
CA PHE A 6 -20.17 -8.56 0.05
C PHE A 6 -19.78 -8.47 1.52
N ILE A 7 -19.19 -9.54 2.05
CA ILE A 7 -18.53 -9.53 3.36
C ILE A 7 -17.19 -8.83 3.14
N PHE A 8 -17.22 -7.49 3.13
CA PHE A 8 -16.08 -6.74 3.62
C PHE A 8 -15.97 -7.08 5.10
N ILE A 9 -14.84 -7.66 5.53
CA ILE A 9 -14.43 -7.49 6.93
C ILE A 9 -14.08 -6.00 7.04
N VAL A 10 -15.13 -5.22 7.26
CA VAL A 10 -15.08 -3.91 7.88
C VAL A 10 -14.35 -4.17 9.19
N LEU A 11 -13.14 -3.66 9.28
CA LEU A 11 -12.44 -3.46 10.53
C LEU A 11 -13.25 -2.39 11.28
N PHE A 12 -14.42 -2.79 11.82
CA PHE A 12 -15.46 -1.98 12.48
C PHE A 12 -15.25 -0.46 12.32
N LEU A 13 -15.47 0.06 11.10
CA LEU A 13 -15.36 1.47 10.78
C LEU A 13 -16.58 2.18 11.35
N ALA A 14 -16.54 2.47 12.65
CA ALA A 14 -17.50 3.33 13.29
C ALA A 14 -17.19 4.76 12.87
N PHE A 15 -17.86 5.26 11.84
CA PHE A 15 -17.78 6.66 11.48
C PHE A 15 -18.62 7.48 12.47
N GLY A 16 -17.95 8.36 13.22
CA GLY A 16 -18.60 9.32 14.13
C GLY A 16 -18.44 10.76 13.64
N CYS A 17 -19.37 11.64 14.01
CA CYS A 17 -19.14 13.08 13.93
C CYS A 17 -18.23 13.50 15.09
N SER A 18 -17.13 14.19 14.81
CA SER A 18 -16.28 14.82 15.82
C SER A 18 -16.00 16.26 15.43
N ASP A 19 -16.37 17.21 16.30
CA ASP A 19 -16.08 18.64 16.18
C ASP A 19 -14.70 18.97 16.80
N GLU A 20 -13.63 18.34 16.31
CA GLU A 20 -12.27 18.74 16.71
C GLU A 20 -11.73 19.84 15.80
N LYS A 21 -11.19 20.90 16.40
CA LYS A 21 -10.44 21.95 15.71
C LYS A 21 -9.06 21.38 15.32
N HIS A 22 -8.68 21.50 14.05
CA HIS A 22 -7.42 20.98 13.51
C HIS A 22 -6.53 22.10 12.98
N GLU A 23 -5.22 21.85 12.98
CA GLU A 23 -4.17 22.73 12.44
C GLU A 23 -4.39 23.03 10.94
N GLU A 24 -4.13 24.27 10.55
CA GLU A 24 -4.18 24.68 9.14
C GLU A 24 -3.06 23.98 8.34
N PRO A 25 -3.32 23.56 7.09
CA PRO A 25 -2.28 22.96 6.24
C PRO A 25 -1.08 23.89 6.11
N LYS A 26 0.14 23.36 6.31
CA LYS A 26 1.38 24.12 6.13
C LYS A 26 1.42 24.76 4.73
N GLN A 27 1.88 26.00 4.63
CA GLN A 27 1.85 26.80 3.40
C GLN A 27 2.64 26.15 2.23
N ASP A 28 3.66 25.36 2.54
CA ASP A 28 4.48 24.58 1.57
C ASP A 28 4.11 23.09 1.50
N ASN A 29 2.85 22.73 1.78
CA ASN A 29 2.45 21.32 1.80
C ASN A 29 2.54 20.67 0.40
N PRO A 30 3.40 19.66 0.19
CA PRO A 30 3.57 18.96 -1.09
C PRO A 30 2.28 18.40 -1.70
N LEU A 31 1.28 18.07 -0.87
CA LEU A 31 -0.01 17.56 -1.35
C LEU A 31 -0.81 18.61 -2.12
N PHE A 32 -0.63 19.88 -1.78
CA PHE A 32 -1.42 21.00 -2.29
C PHE A 32 -0.61 21.98 -3.13
N SER A 33 0.72 21.88 -3.08
CA SER A 33 1.60 22.72 -3.88
C SER A 33 1.44 22.43 -5.37
N THR A 34 1.14 23.49 -6.14
CA THR A 34 1.09 23.46 -7.61
C THR A 34 2.37 23.98 -8.26
N SER A 35 3.31 24.53 -7.48
CA SER A 35 4.55 25.13 -8.00
C SER A 35 5.46 24.11 -8.69
N ARG A 36 5.35 22.83 -8.30
CA ARG A 36 6.05 21.69 -8.91
C ARG A 36 5.06 20.67 -9.49
N ALA A 37 3.87 21.11 -9.88
CA ALA A 37 2.88 20.22 -10.50
C ALA A 37 3.22 19.98 -11.97
N ILE A 38 3.33 18.71 -12.34
CA ILE A 38 3.48 18.26 -13.72
C ILE A 38 2.14 17.67 -14.13
N SER A 39 1.56 18.19 -15.22
CA SER A 39 0.40 17.57 -15.82
C SER A 39 0.85 16.39 -16.66
N LEU A 40 0.39 15.18 -16.34
CA LEU A 40 0.56 14.02 -17.21
C LEU A 40 -0.38 14.17 -18.41
N ASN A 41 0.12 14.84 -19.45
CA ASN A 41 -0.66 15.18 -20.64
C ASN A 41 -0.61 14.11 -21.73
N GLN A 42 0.38 13.20 -21.71
CA GLN A 42 0.35 12.00 -22.53
C GLN A 42 -0.44 10.91 -21.82
N LEU A 43 -1.66 10.66 -22.30
CA LEU A 43 -2.30 9.36 -22.10
C LEU A 43 -1.44 8.36 -22.87
N GLY A 44 -0.61 7.60 -22.15
CA GLY A 44 0.07 6.45 -22.76
C GLY A 44 -0.94 5.38 -23.13
N GLU A 45 -0.43 4.29 -23.69
CA GLU A 45 -1.21 3.11 -24.07
C GLU A 45 -2.13 2.66 -22.92
N THR A 46 -3.39 2.39 -23.24
CA THR A 46 -4.37 1.87 -22.29
C THR A 46 -4.68 0.42 -22.60
N ILE A 47 -4.67 -0.44 -21.58
CA ILE A 47 -5.13 -1.83 -21.68
C ILE A 47 -6.51 -1.89 -21.04
N ASN A 48 -7.53 -2.19 -21.84
CA ASN A 48 -8.88 -2.45 -21.34
C ASN A 48 -8.93 -3.88 -20.79
N LEU A 49 -8.90 -4.01 -19.46
CA LEU A 49 -8.74 -5.29 -18.78
C LEU A 49 -9.98 -6.18 -18.96
N GLU A 50 -11.18 -5.58 -18.98
CA GLU A 50 -12.42 -6.32 -19.16
C GLU A 50 -12.54 -6.94 -20.55
N LYS A 51 -12.07 -6.24 -21.59
CA LYS A 51 -12.03 -6.78 -22.97
C LYS A 51 -11.15 -8.02 -23.11
N ILE A 52 -10.16 -8.17 -22.23
CA ILE A 52 -9.25 -9.31 -22.20
C ILE A 52 -9.59 -10.28 -21.05
N GLY A 53 -10.79 -10.17 -20.46
CA GLY A 53 -11.32 -11.13 -19.49
C GLY A 53 -10.84 -10.95 -18.04
N ILE A 54 -10.23 -9.83 -17.71
CA ILE A 54 -9.78 -9.48 -16.36
C ILE A 54 -10.77 -8.49 -15.74
N TYR A 55 -11.46 -8.90 -14.68
CA TYR A 55 -12.56 -8.13 -14.07
C TYR A 55 -12.23 -7.73 -12.63
N ASN A 56 -12.51 -6.48 -12.28
CA ASN A 56 -12.36 -5.93 -10.91
C ASN A 56 -11.01 -6.21 -10.22
N PRO A 57 -9.85 -6.13 -10.93
CA PRO A 57 -8.58 -6.29 -10.27
C PRO A 57 -8.37 -5.17 -9.24
N THR A 58 -7.58 -5.46 -8.23
CA THR A 58 -7.24 -4.48 -7.17
C THR A 58 -5.80 -4.00 -7.28
N LYS A 59 -4.92 -4.78 -7.91
CA LYS A 59 -3.61 -4.32 -8.40
C LYS A 59 -3.21 -5.09 -9.65
N VAL A 60 -2.55 -4.41 -10.59
CA VAL A 60 -1.97 -5.04 -11.78
C VAL A 60 -0.52 -4.58 -11.92
N ILE A 61 0.39 -5.55 -12.07
CA ILE A 61 1.80 -5.31 -12.37
C ILE A 61 2.07 -5.86 -13.75
N LYS A 62 2.57 -5.01 -14.66
CA LYS A 62 3.05 -5.44 -15.98
C LYS A 62 4.54 -5.77 -15.90
N LYS A 63 4.90 -6.99 -16.29
CA LYS A 63 6.31 -7.43 -16.43
C LYS A 63 6.49 -8.06 -17.80
N ASP A 64 7.30 -7.43 -18.65
CA ASP A 64 7.47 -7.86 -20.05
C ASP A 64 6.09 -7.98 -20.73
N SER A 65 5.72 -9.16 -21.23
CA SER A 65 4.41 -9.46 -21.85
C SER A 65 3.39 -10.10 -20.90
N LEU A 66 3.64 -10.02 -19.59
CA LEU A 66 2.80 -10.58 -18.53
C LEU A 66 2.04 -9.49 -17.79
N LEU A 67 0.77 -9.78 -17.47
CA LEU A 67 -0.04 -9.04 -16.51
C LEU A 67 -0.21 -9.92 -15.27
N ILE A 68 0.39 -9.50 -14.17
CA ILE A 68 0.21 -10.12 -12.85
C ILE A 68 -0.92 -9.37 -12.17
N VAL A 69 -1.97 -10.08 -11.82
CA VAL A 69 -3.23 -9.51 -11.33
C VAL A 69 -3.48 -9.98 -9.92
N LEU A 70 -3.69 -9.02 -9.02
CA LEU A 70 -4.24 -9.24 -7.70
C LEU A 70 -5.75 -8.98 -7.73
N ASP A 71 -6.53 -9.94 -7.27
CA ASP A 71 -7.98 -9.80 -7.06
C ASP A 71 -8.32 -10.16 -5.60
N LEU A 72 -8.62 -9.13 -4.81
CA LEU A 72 -9.00 -9.26 -3.41
C LEU A 72 -10.27 -10.11 -3.21
N ASN A 73 -11.22 -10.08 -4.15
CA ASN A 73 -12.53 -10.73 -4.04
C ASN A 73 -12.67 -11.98 -4.94
N GLY A 74 -11.63 -12.27 -5.72
CA GLY A 74 -11.60 -13.38 -6.67
C GLY A 74 -11.54 -14.77 -6.03
N LEU A 75 -11.77 -15.79 -6.85
CA LEU A 75 -11.60 -17.19 -6.45
C LEU A 75 -10.14 -17.54 -6.17
N ASN A 76 -9.21 -16.85 -6.82
CA ASN A 76 -7.77 -16.91 -6.61
C ASN A 76 -7.28 -15.49 -6.36
N LYS A 77 -6.32 -15.32 -5.44
CA LYS A 77 -5.82 -13.97 -5.13
C LYS A 77 -4.88 -13.44 -6.19
N ILE A 78 -4.05 -14.30 -6.78
CA ILE A 78 -3.06 -13.89 -7.78
C ILE A 78 -3.24 -14.72 -9.04
N SER A 79 -3.37 -14.05 -10.18
CA SER A 79 -3.43 -14.68 -11.49
C SER A 79 -2.44 -14.02 -12.43
N ILE A 80 -1.85 -14.80 -13.33
CA ILE A 80 -0.89 -14.32 -14.33
C ILE A 80 -1.50 -14.54 -15.71
N TYR A 81 -1.59 -13.46 -16.48
CA TYR A 81 -2.12 -13.44 -17.83
C TYR A 81 -1.03 -13.02 -18.81
N GLN A 82 -1.18 -13.43 -20.06
CA GLN A 82 -0.53 -12.76 -21.18
C GLN A 82 -1.31 -11.47 -21.51
N GLU A 83 -0.66 -10.49 -22.14
CA GLU A 83 -1.27 -9.18 -22.46
C GLU A 83 -2.54 -9.27 -23.33
N ASP A 84 -2.71 -10.36 -24.09
CA ASP A 84 -3.91 -10.62 -24.90
C ASP A 84 -5.11 -11.16 -24.08
N GLY A 85 -4.92 -11.39 -22.78
CA GLY A 85 -5.95 -11.94 -21.88
C GLY A 85 -5.87 -13.44 -21.65
N LYS A 86 -4.95 -14.16 -22.30
CA LYS A 86 -4.79 -15.58 -22.05
C LYS A 86 -4.32 -15.82 -20.61
N LEU A 87 -5.14 -16.47 -19.81
CA LEU A 87 -4.78 -16.91 -18.47
C LEU A 87 -3.67 -17.97 -18.54
N LEU A 88 -2.54 -17.73 -17.87
CA LEU A 88 -1.40 -18.63 -17.82
C LEU A 88 -1.34 -19.42 -16.50
N GLY A 89 -1.84 -18.85 -15.41
CA GLY A 89 -1.88 -19.52 -14.11
C GLY A 89 -2.67 -18.73 -13.07
N SER A 90 -3.25 -19.45 -12.12
CA SER A 90 -3.95 -18.88 -10.96
C SER A 90 -3.44 -19.53 -9.68
N TYR A 91 -3.21 -18.70 -8.67
CA TYR A 91 -2.53 -19.07 -7.44
C TYR A 91 -3.25 -18.50 -6.24
N LEU A 92 -3.02 -19.13 -5.09
CA LEU A 92 -3.61 -18.75 -3.81
C LEU A 92 -5.14 -18.74 -3.87
N PRO A 93 -5.80 -19.91 -4.02
CA PRO A 93 -7.25 -20.01 -3.92
C PRO A 93 -7.75 -19.36 -2.64
N THR A 94 -8.90 -18.68 -2.71
CA THR A 94 -9.43 -17.95 -1.57
C THR A 94 -9.72 -18.90 -0.39
N GLY A 95 -9.17 -18.60 0.78
CA GLY A 95 -9.47 -19.31 2.03
C GLY A 95 -8.30 -19.37 3.01
N MET A 96 -8.52 -20.11 4.10
CA MET A 96 -7.49 -20.46 5.09
C MET A 96 -6.84 -21.79 4.72
N GLY A 97 -5.52 -21.91 4.85
CA GLY A 97 -4.81 -23.16 4.58
C GLY A 97 -3.40 -22.95 4.04
N ALA A 98 -2.62 -24.03 3.95
CA ALA A 98 -1.21 -23.97 3.61
C ALA A 98 -0.93 -23.40 2.21
N ASP A 99 -1.83 -23.59 1.25
CA ASP A 99 -1.70 -23.18 -0.16
C ASP A 99 -2.69 -22.07 -0.58
N ARG A 100 -3.48 -21.54 0.37
CA ARG A 100 -4.57 -20.59 0.12
C ARG A 100 -4.19 -19.15 0.44
N GLY A 101 -4.85 -18.20 -0.21
CA GLY A 101 -4.74 -16.78 0.10
C GLY A 101 -6.01 -16.27 0.75
N LEU A 102 -5.92 -15.53 1.85
CA LEU A 102 -7.12 -14.99 2.50
C LEU A 102 -7.30 -13.51 2.16
N TYR A 103 -6.30 -12.68 2.44
CA TYR A 103 -6.42 -11.25 2.17
C TYR A 103 -5.06 -10.61 2.00
N ILE A 104 -4.84 -10.18 0.76
CA ILE A 104 -3.61 -9.63 0.26
C ILE A 104 -3.97 -8.26 -0.29
N LEU A 105 -3.58 -7.20 0.43
CA LEU A 105 -3.96 -5.83 0.09
C LEU A 105 -3.23 -5.28 -1.14
N THR A 106 -1.98 -5.68 -1.31
CA THR A 106 -1.10 -5.24 -2.39
C THR A 106 -0.04 -6.29 -2.63
N MET A 107 0.72 -6.12 -3.71
CA MET A 107 1.86 -6.94 -4.07
C MET A 107 2.99 -6.04 -4.60
N ASN A 108 4.22 -6.52 -4.50
CA ASN A 108 5.41 -5.81 -4.94
C ASN A 108 6.26 -6.72 -5.81
N LEU A 109 6.67 -6.25 -6.98
CA LEU A 109 7.65 -6.92 -7.82
C LEU A 109 8.97 -6.16 -7.72
N ASP A 110 10.03 -6.81 -7.27
CA ASP A 110 11.36 -6.20 -7.21
C ASP A 110 12.14 -6.34 -8.53
N ASP A 111 13.27 -5.64 -8.61
CA ASP A 111 14.17 -5.66 -9.78
C ASP A 111 14.83 -7.02 -10.02
N LYS A 112 14.78 -7.94 -9.04
CA LYS A 112 15.30 -9.31 -9.16
C LYS A 112 14.23 -10.27 -9.66
N GLY A 113 13.01 -9.80 -9.95
CA GLY A 113 11.92 -10.63 -10.44
C GLY A 113 11.14 -11.36 -9.32
N ILE A 114 11.32 -10.98 -8.06
CA ILE A 114 10.59 -11.55 -6.93
C ILE A 114 9.30 -10.77 -6.71
N LEU A 115 8.17 -11.45 -6.91
CA LEU A 115 6.84 -10.95 -6.52
C LEU A 115 6.57 -11.33 -5.07
N SER A 116 6.47 -10.35 -4.19
CA SER A 116 6.14 -10.53 -2.77
C SER A 116 4.76 -9.94 -2.44
N ALA A 117 4.03 -10.60 -1.55
CA ALA A 117 2.76 -10.09 -1.04
C ALA A 117 2.53 -10.59 0.40
N TYR A 118 2.00 -9.72 1.26
CA TYR A 118 1.66 -10.11 2.63
C TYR A 118 0.19 -10.53 2.71
N ASP A 119 -0.05 -11.78 3.12
CA ASP A 119 -1.38 -12.28 3.43
C ASP A 119 -1.68 -12.05 4.90
N PHE A 120 -2.27 -10.89 5.21
CA PHE A 120 -2.58 -10.53 6.60
C PHE A 120 -3.59 -11.50 7.23
N GLY A 121 -4.39 -12.19 6.42
CA GLY A 121 -5.42 -13.10 6.90
C GLY A 121 -4.83 -14.40 7.42
N ASN A 122 -3.76 -14.88 6.77
CA ASN A 122 -3.01 -16.07 7.16
C ASN A 122 -1.69 -15.77 7.90
N ASP A 123 -1.34 -14.49 8.10
CA ASP A 123 -0.19 -14.01 8.89
C ASP A 123 1.17 -14.47 8.33
N ARG A 124 1.34 -14.35 7.01
CA ARG A 124 2.53 -14.84 6.28
C ARG A 124 2.84 -14.02 5.04
N LEU A 125 4.11 -13.98 4.67
CA LEU A 125 4.54 -13.48 3.38
C LEU A 125 4.44 -14.60 2.32
N VAL A 126 4.07 -14.23 1.11
CA VAL A 126 4.09 -15.08 -0.08
C VAL A 126 5.06 -14.49 -1.09
N GLU A 127 5.97 -15.31 -1.62
CA GLU A 127 6.89 -14.93 -2.69
C GLU A 127 6.76 -15.84 -3.91
N PHE A 128 6.82 -15.26 -5.11
CA PHE A 128 6.99 -15.97 -6.37
C PHE A 128 8.27 -15.48 -7.03
N ASP A 129 9.09 -16.40 -7.52
CA ASP A 129 10.25 -16.06 -8.34
C ASP A 129 9.85 -16.14 -9.82
N LEU A 130 9.57 -14.98 -10.42
CA LEU A 130 9.09 -14.90 -11.80
C LEU A 130 10.17 -15.25 -12.84
N ASN A 131 11.44 -15.37 -12.45
CA ASN A 131 12.47 -15.85 -13.37
C ASN A 131 12.31 -17.35 -13.67
N HIS A 132 11.66 -18.09 -12.76
CA HIS A 132 11.33 -19.50 -12.94
C HIS A 132 9.91 -19.70 -13.50
N PHE A 133 9.22 -18.63 -13.92
CA PHE A 133 7.86 -18.76 -14.46
C PHE A 133 7.80 -19.70 -15.67
N GLY A 134 6.88 -20.67 -15.62
CA GLY A 134 6.74 -21.73 -16.62
C GLY A 134 7.57 -22.99 -16.36
N GLN A 135 8.45 -22.99 -15.36
CA GLN A 135 9.16 -24.18 -14.90
C GLN A 135 8.31 -24.99 -13.90
N PRO A 136 8.51 -26.32 -13.77
CA PRO A 136 7.74 -27.17 -12.84
C PRO A 136 7.80 -26.74 -11.37
N GLU A 137 8.90 -26.13 -10.94
CA GLU A 137 9.14 -25.63 -9.59
C GLU A 137 8.51 -24.25 -9.31
N PHE A 138 7.90 -23.60 -10.32
CA PHE A 138 7.26 -22.31 -10.14
C PHE A 138 6.03 -22.42 -9.23
N GLY A 139 6.02 -21.62 -8.17
CA GLY A 139 4.90 -21.55 -7.26
C GLY A 139 5.15 -20.63 -6.08
N PRO A 140 4.14 -20.46 -5.21
CA PRO A 140 4.27 -19.64 -4.02
C PRO A 140 5.22 -20.28 -3.02
N LYS A 141 6.15 -19.48 -2.49
CA LYS A 141 6.92 -19.77 -1.28
C LYS A 141 6.33 -18.99 -0.12
N PHE A 142 6.16 -19.65 1.03
CA PHE A 142 5.54 -19.06 2.21
C PHE A 142 6.59 -18.83 3.29
N ILE A 143 6.52 -17.66 3.94
CA ILE A 143 7.34 -17.31 5.10
C ILE A 143 6.38 -16.90 6.21
N ASP A 144 6.24 -17.74 7.23
CA ASP A 144 5.38 -17.46 8.37
C ASP A 144 5.97 -16.33 9.21
N MET A 145 5.11 -15.41 9.66
CA MET A 145 5.50 -14.36 10.59
C MET A 145 5.37 -14.86 12.04
N PRO A 146 6.15 -14.30 12.98
CA PRO A 146 5.96 -14.53 14.41
C PRO A 146 4.53 -14.22 14.84
N LYS A 147 3.93 -15.10 15.65
CA LYS A 147 2.51 -15.03 16.03
C LYS A 147 2.23 -14.28 17.33
N ASP A 148 3.29 -13.83 18.01
CA ASP A 148 3.20 -13.15 19.31
C ASP A 148 2.50 -11.78 19.21
N LYS A 149 2.70 -11.10 18.07
CA LYS A 149 2.09 -9.81 17.76
C LYS A 149 1.49 -9.85 16.36
N LYS A 150 0.42 -9.07 16.14
CA LYS A 150 -0.27 -9.05 14.85
C LYS A 150 0.46 -8.14 13.85
N HIS A 151 0.99 -8.71 12.78
CA HIS A 151 1.52 -7.97 11.63
C HIS A 151 0.40 -7.50 10.71
N LEU A 152 0.50 -6.26 10.21
CA LEU A 152 -0.53 -5.61 9.38
C LEU A 152 -0.04 -5.29 7.97
N CYS A 153 1.23 -4.89 7.83
CA CYS A 153 1.89 -4.67 6.55
C CYS A 153 3.34 -5.14 6.66
N VAL A 154 3.81 -5.91 5.70
CA VAL A 154 5.15 -6.52 5.69
C VAL A 154 5.80 -6.28 4.33
N ALA A 155 7.08 -5.91 4.33
CA ALA A 155 7.91 -5.80 3.15
C ALA A 155 9.21 -6.59 3.35
N LYS A 156 9.73 -7.19 2.28
CA LYS A 156 10.96 -7.99 2.31
C LYS A 156 11.92 -7.54 1.21
N SER A 157 13.21 -7.52 1.53
CA SER A 157 14.29 -7.36 0.56
C SER A 157 15.47 -8.23 0.99
N GLY A 158 15.82 -9.21 0.15
CA GLY A 158 16.79 -10.25 0.52
C GLY A 158 16.33 -11.02 1.76
N ALA A 159 17.16 -11.05 2.80
CA ALA A 159 16.85 -11.66 4.10
C ALA A 159 16.14 -10.71 5.07
N THR A 160 16.11 -9.41 4.77
CA THR A 160 15.54 -8.40 5.66
C THR A 160 14.03 -8.32 5.48
N ILE A 161 13.30 -8.43 6.59
CA ILE A 161 11.84 -8.28 6.64
C ILE A 161 11.52 -7.15 7.61
N ILE A 162 10.74 -6.18 7.15
CA ILE A 162 10.25 -5.06 7.95
C ILE A 162 8.74 -5.15 8.00
N SER A 163 8.15 -4.82 9.15
CA SER A 163 6.71 -4.75 9.26
C SER A 163 6.22 -3.59 10.11
N THR A 164 4.94 -3.25 9.90
CA THR A 164 4.12 -2.53 10.90
C THR A 164 3.04 -3.48 11.40
N GLY A 165 2.57 -3.26 12.62
CA GLY A 165 1.62 -4.13 13.26
C GLY A 165 1.01 -3.52 14.52
N MET A 166 0.26 -4.35 15.25
CA MET A 166 -0.27 -4.00 16.57
C MET A 166 0.84 -4.10 17.63
N PHE A 167 1.81 -3.20 17.54
CA PHE A 167 3.04 -3.21 18.34
C PHE A 167 3.03 -2.13 19.42
N ASP A 168 3.48 -2.49 20.62
CA ASP A 168 3.54 -1.64 21.81
C ASP A 168 4.97 -1.31 22.25
N LYS A 169 5.98 -1.75 21.49
CA LYS A 169 7.42 -1.54 21.77
C LYS A 169 8.13 -0.68 20.70
N GLY A 170 7.41 -0.28 19.66
CA GLY A 170 7.93 0.49 18.53
C GLY A 170 6.98 0.41 17.35
N ARG A 171 7.12 1.32 16.39
CA ARG A 171 6.25 1.41 15.20
C ARG A 171 6.60 0.34 14.15
N TYR A 172 7.88 0.01 14.03
CA TYR A 172 8.40 -0.93 13.05
C TYR A 172 8.99 -2.15 13.72
N SER A 173 8.69 -3.35 13.23
CA SER A 173 9.50 -4.53 13.53
C SER A 173 10.52 -4.76 12.43
N LEU A 174 11.71 -5.18 12.82
CA LEU A 174 12.76 -5.67 11.93
C LEU A 174 13.05 -7.12 12.34
N MET A 175 12.88 -8.04 11.40
CA MET A 175 13.14 -9.45 11.66
C MET A 175 14.59 -9.81 11.36
N ASN A 176 15.22 -10.54 12.29
CA ASN A 176 16.55 -11.11 12.17
C ASN A 176 16.55 -12.53 12.74
N ASN A 177 16.80 -13.54 11.90
CA ASN A 177 16.86 -14.96 12.31
C ASN A 177 15.65 -15.41 13.16
N ASN A 178 14.43 -15.09 12.71
CA ASN A 178 13.15 -15.34 13.40
C ASN A 178 12.91 -14.58 14.71
N ASN A 179 13.85 -13.74 15.14
CA ASN A 179 13.63 -12.79 16.24
C ASN A 179 13.18 -11.44 15.70
N GLU A 180 12.36 -10.73 16.46
CA GLU A 180 11.91 -9.39 16.14
C GLU A 180 12.47 -8.36 17.09
N GLU A 181 13.03 -7.30 16.52
CA GLU A 181 13.37 -6.08 17.23
C GLU A 181 12.45 -4.94 16.78
N TYR A 182 12.10 -4.04 17.71
CA TYR A 182 11.15 -2.96 17.47
C TYR A 182 11.85 -1.60 17.50
N PHE A 183 11.53 -0.75 16.52
CA PHE A 183 12.20 0.52 16.29
C PHE A 183 11.23 1.66 16.09
N LEU A 184 11.70 2.86 16.47
CA LEU A 184 11.07 4.15 16.32
C LEU A 184 9.73 4.30 17.07
N SER A 185 9.45 5.51 17.53
CA SER A 185 8.14 5.84 18.09
C SER A 185 7.10 6.06 16.99
N TYR A 186 5.83 5.93 17.38
CA TYR A 186 4.71 6.41 16.57
C TYR A 186 4.74 7.95 16.44
N PRO A 187 4.07 8.52 15.41
CA PRO A 187 3.95 9.96 15.27
C PRO A 187 3.29 10.61 16.49
N GLU A 188 3.87 11.70 16.98
CA GLU A 188 3.34 12.45 18.11
C GLU A 188 2.34 13.51 17.62
N ILE A 189 1.06 13.23 17.82
CA ILE A 189 -0.04 14.13 17.44
C ILE A 189 -0.58 14.81 18.71
N PRO A 190 -0.68 16.16 18.77
CA PRO A 190 -1.18 16.88 19.94
C PRO A 190 -2.50 16.34 20.52
N SER A 191 -3.49 16.06 19.67
CA SER A 191 -4.79 15.51 20.08
C SER A 191 -4.74 14.10 20.66
N TYR A 192 -3.64 13.36 20.46
CA TYR A 192 -3.50 11.95 20.86
C TYR A 192 -2.35 11.70 21.84
N ARG A 193 -1.75 12.73 22.44
CA ARG A 193 -0.57 12.61 23.33
C ARG A 193 -0.78 11.70 24.56
N THR A 194 -2.03 11.49 24.98
CA THR A 194 -2.36 10.75 26.20
C THR A 194 -2.61 9.26 25.96
N ILE A 195 -2.61 8.78 24.71
CA ILE A 195 -2.88 7.37 24.41
C ILE A 195 -1.59 6.56 24.42
N ASN A 196 -1.68 5.30 24.85
CA ASN A 196 -0.54 4.38 24.86
C ASN A 196 -0.23 3.82 23.46
N ASP A 197 0.92 3.15 23.31
CA ASP A 197 1.38 2.66 22.01
C ASP A 197 0.50 1.57 21.42
N THR A 198 -0.22 0.79 22.23
CA THR A 198 -1.24 -0.14 21.72
C THR A 198 -2.33 0.62 20.95
N LEU A 199 -2.83 1.73 21.50
CA LEU A 199 -3.82 2.57 20.83
C LEU A 199 -3.21 3.35 19.66
N ARG A 200 -1.94 3.81 19.76
CA ARG A 200 -1.23 4.43 18.63
C ARG A 200 -1.06 3.45 17.46
N SER A 201 -0.75 2.18 17.75
CA SER A 201 -0.64 1.14 16.73
C SER A 201 -1.94 0.92 15.97
N ALA A 202 -3.08 0.97 16.69
CA ALA A 202 -4.40 0.90 16.08
C ALA A 202 -4.73 2.17 15.27
N LEU A 203 -4.34 3.36 15.75
CA LEU A 203 -4.57 4.63 15.07
C LEU A 203 -3.76 4.75 13.78
N PHE A 204 -2.59 4.11 13.71
CA PHE A 204 -1.74 4.09 12.53
C PHE A 204 -1.69 2.71 11.86
N ALA A 205 -2.73 1.90 12.02
CA ALA A 205 -2.75 0.50 11.56
C ALA A 205 -2.66 0.33 10.03
N SER A 206 -3.21 1.27 9.27
CA SER A 206 -3.31 1.18 7.81
C SER A 206 -2.10 1.83 7.15
N ASN A 207 -1.03 1.05 6.93
CA ASN A 207 0.20 1.52 6.29
C ASN A 207 0.52 0.77 5.00
N ILE A 208 1.34 1.42 4.18
CA ILE A 208 1.98 0.85 3.00
C ILE A 208 3.48 1.03 3.17
N ILE A 209 4.22 -0.08 3.11
CA ILE A 209 5.68 -0.11 3.27
C ILE A 209 6.31 -0.54 1.95
N LYS A 210 7.33 0.18 1.50
CA LYS A 210 8.19 -0.23 0.38
C LYS A 210 9.65 -0.04 0.76
N ILE A 211 10.48 -1.05 0.47
CA ILE A 211 11.92 -1.01 0.68
C ILE A 211 12.58 -0.53 -0.61
N LYS A 212 13.59 0.34 -0.50
CA LYS A 212 14.42 0.76 -1.63
C LYS A 212 15.03 -0.47 -2.33
N PRO A 213 15.17 -0.48 -3.67
CA PRO A 213 15.69 -1.67 -4.37
C PRO A 213 17.05 -2.18 -3.86
N ASP A 214 17.92 -1.30 -3.39
CA ASP A 214 19.22 -1.66 -2.79
C ASP A 214 19.14 -2.16 -1.33
N GLY A 215 17.96 -2.14 -0.71
CA GLY A 215 17.74 -2.60 0.67
C GLY A 215 18.27 -1.66 1.76
N THR A 216 18.69 -0.43 1.43
CA THR A 216 19.32 0.49 2.40
C THR A 216 18.37 1.47 3.07
N LYS A 217 17.13 1.56 2.57
CA LYS A 217 16.09 2.49 3.05
C LYS A 217 14.72 1.88 2.87
N PHE A 218 13.73 2.42 3.57
CA PHE A 218 12.33 2.15 3.28
C PHE A 218 11.47 3.39 3.51
N VAL A 219 10.31 3.39 2.88
CA VAL A 219 9.26 4.38 3.08
C VAL A 219 8.04 3.70 3.68
N CYS A 220 7.36 4.39 4.60
CA CYS A 220 6.10 3.93 5.17
C CYS A 220 5.10 5.07 5.20
N ALA A 221 4.01 4.95 4.45
CA ALA A 221 2.97 5.96 4.39
C ALA A 221 1.65 5.42 4.94
N ASN A 222 0.87 6.30 5.57
CA ASN A 222 -0.38 5.93 6.20
C ASN A 222 -1.58 6.22 5.28
N MET A 223 -2.53 5.29 5.23
CA MET A 223 -3.74 5.41 4.39
C MET A 223 -4.83 6.27 5.03
N GLN A 224 -4.72 6.61 6.32
CA GLN A 224 -5.75 7.34 7.09
C GLN A 224 -5.29 8.73 7.53
N SER A 225 -4.12 9.18 7.09
CA SER A 225 -3.53 10.49 7.43
C SER A 225 -2.55 10.94 6.35
N GLY A 226 -2.02 12.16 6.49
CA GLY A 226 -0.97 12.70 5.63
C GLY A 226 0.42 12.36 6.12
N ILE A 227 0.59 11.27 6.88
CA ILE A 227 1.86 10.90 7.50
C ILE A 227 2.63 9.93 6.62
N ILE A 228 3.90 10.26 6.36
CA ILE A 228 4.86 9.43 5.63
C ILE A 228 6.24 9.53 6.27
N ASP A 229 6.83 8.37 6.57
CA ASP A 229 8.17 8.22 7.14
C ASP A 229 9.15 7.77 6.06
N PHE A 230 10.34 8.35 6.09
CA PHE A 230 11.50 7.97 5.30
C PHE A 230 12.57 7.49 6.27
N CYS A 231 13.02 6.25 6.11
CA CYS A 231 13.90 5.60 7.08
C CYS A 231 15.12 5.02 6.38
N SER A 232 16.27 5.12 7.04
CA SER A 232 17.42 4.31 6.70
C SER A 232 17.29 2.94 7.34
N LEU A 233 17.84 1.94 6.66
CA LEU A 233 17.79 0.55 7.03
C LEU A 233 19.21 -0.01 6.95
N ILE A 234 19.72 -0.45 8.10
CA ILE A 234 20.88 -1.34 8.14
C ILE A 234 20.29 -2.75 8.20
N PRO A 235 20.45 -3.57 7.14
CA PRO A 235 19.83 -4.89 7.02
C PRO A 235 19.93 -5.71 8.31
N CYS A 236 18.78 -6.19 8.77
CA CYS A 236 18.63 -7.05 9.96
C CYS A 236 19.21 -6.48 11.28
N THR A 237 19.59 -5.20 11.33
CA THR A 237 20.32 -4.62 12.47
C THR A 237 19.65 -3.38 13.04
N ASN A 238 19.31 -2.39 12.19
CA ASN A 238 18.87 -1.10 12.72
C ASN A 238 17.96 -0.34 11.74
N ILE A 239 17.07 0.46 12.31
CA ILE A 239 16.22 1.42 11.61
C ILE A 239 16.44 2.80 12.23
N THR A 240 16.73 3.79 11.39
CA THR A 240 16.73 5.20 11.83
C THR A 240 15.85 6.05 10.93
N ARG A 241 15.10 6.98 11.53
CA ARG A 241 14.24 7.91 10.79
C ARG A 241 15.12 8.99 10.15
N ILE A 242 15.02 9.13 8.83
CA ILE A 242 15.64 10.22 8.07
C ILE A 242 14.73 11.44 8.15
N ALA A 243 13.46 11.25 7.83
CA ALA A 243 12.44 12.29 7.88
C ALA A 243 11.06 11.71 8.21
N GLU A 244 10.23 12.51 8.86
CA GLU A 244 8.79 12.27 8.99
C GLU A 244 8.07 13.52 8.49
N LEU A 245 7.20 13.34 7.49
CA LEU A 245 6.30 14.39 7.06
C LEU A 245 4.93 14.12 7.64
N ASN A 246 4.48 15.02 8.52
CA ASN A 246 3.10 15.07 8.99
C ASN A 246 2.37 16.20 8.27
N LEU A 247 1.76 15.88 7.13
CA LEU A 247 1.10 16.83 6.25
C LEU A 247 -0.29 17.22 6.77
N TYR A 248 -0.92 16.29 7.49
CA TYR A 248 -2.10 16.49 8.33
C TYR A 248 -2.29 15.25 9.20
N SER A 249 -2.87 15.45 10.38
CA SER A 249 -3.19 14.38 11.33
C SER A 249 -4.49 13.65 10.97
N PRO A 250 -4.63 12.35 11.34
CA PRO A 250 -5.90 11.66 11.17
C PRO A 250 -6.99 12.32 12.00
N LYS A 251 -8.22 12.36 11.48
CA LYS A 251 -9.42 12.76 12.22
C LYS A 251 -10.10 11.52 12.77
N ALA A 252 -9.81 11.17 14.02
CA ALA A 252 -10.35 9.98 14.67
C ALA A 252 -10.71 10.21 16.13
N THR A 253 -11.72 9.48 16.61
CA THR A 253 -12.01 9.35 18.04
C THR A 253 -11.38 8.08 18.59
N VAL A 254 -10.66 8.21 19.70
CA VAL A 254 -10.09 7.07 20.44
C VAL A 254 -10.99 6.73 21.63
N LYS A 255 -11.35 5.45 21.76
CA LYS A 255 -12.21 4.93 22.84
C LYS A 255 -11.47 3.81 23.59
N ASN A 256 -11.05 4.08 24.82
CA ASN A 256 -10.18 3.19 25.62
C ASN A 256 -10.78 1.83 26.02
N MET A 257 -12.04 1.51 25.69
CA MET A 257 -12.72 0.29 26.18
C MET A 257 -13.66 -0.38 25.16
N ARG A 258 -13.28 -0.48 23.88
CA ARG A 258 -14.09 -1.17 22.86
C ARG A 258 -13.26 -2.14 22.02
N ARG A 259 -13.92 -3.16 21.44
CA ARG A 259 -13.37 -4.05 20.40
C ARG A 259 -12.76 -3.28 19.21
N THR A 260 -13.20 -2.04 19.01
CA THR A 260 -12.68 -1.14 17.97
C THR A 260 -12.32 0.18 18.64
N PRO A 261 -11.05 0.34 19.06
CA PRO A 261 -10.64 1.50 19.84
C PRO A 261 -10.56 2.78 19.02
N ILE A 262 -10.48 2.67 17.69
CA ILE A 262 -10.31 3.81 16.76
C ILE A 262 -11.51 3.92 15.83
N ALA A 263 -12.05 5.13 15.72
CA ALA A 263 -13.18 5.48 14.88
C ALA A 263 -12.84 6.73 14.05
N TYR A 264 -12.53 6.58 12.76
CA TYR A 264 -12.25 7.72 11.88
C TYR A 264 -13.52 8.51 11.56
N SER A 265 -13.42 9.83 11.55
CA SER A 265 -14.52 10.72 11.14
C SER A 265 -14.86 10.50 9.67
N THR A 266 -16.14 10.70 9.28
CA THR A 266 -16.51 10.73 7.85
C THR A 266 -15.79 11.82 7.05
N ASP A 267 -15.25 12.83 7.75
CA ASP A 267 -14.45 13.93 7.18
C ASP A 267 -12.94 13.65 7.21
N ASN A 268 -12.51 12.49 7.69
CA ASN A 268 -11.12 12.09 7.57
C ASN A 268 -10.74 11.95 6.10
N LEU A 269 -9.55 12.43 5.73
CA LEU A 269 -9.03 12.28 4.39
C LEU A 269 -8.28 10.95 4.27
N PHE A 270 -8.65 10.14 3.29
CA PHE A 270 -7.87 8.99 2.91
C PHE A 270 -6.53 9.46 2.34
N GLY A 271 -5.44 8.95 2.91
CA GLY A 271 -4.09 9.38 2.67
C GLY A 271 -3.47 8.71 1.44
N PHE A 272 -2.29 8.14 1.66
CA PHE A 272 -1.54 7.44 0.62
C PHE A 272 -2.11 6.04 0.40
N CYS A 273 -2.64 5.76 -0.80
CA CYS A 273 -3.34 4.51 -1.09
C CYS A 273 -2.49 3.46 -1.82
N ASP A 274 -1.37 3.87 -2.42
CA ASP A 274 -0.35 2.97 -2.96
C ASP A 274 1.00 3.69 -3.06
N ILE A 275 2.09 2.93 -3.12
CA ILE A 275 3.45 3.47 -3.27
C ILE A 275 4.19 2.60 -4.28
N GLU A 276 5.01 3.20 -5.13
CA GLU A 276 6.04 2.51 -5.89
C GLU A 276 7.39 3.21 -5.73
N VAL A 277 8.48 2.47 -5.86
CA VAL A 277 9.83 2.98 -5.55
C VAL A 277 10.84 2.62 -6.61
N THR A 278 11.86 3.46 -6.70
CA THR A 278 13.06 3.26 -7.54
C THR A 278 14.30 3.56 -6.72
N ASP A 279 15.47 3.41 -7.32
CA ASP A 279 16.73 3.81 -6.69
C ASP A 279 16.82 5.30 -6.36
N LYS A 280 16.03 6.14 -7.04
CA LYS A 280 16.08 7.61 -6.90
C LYS A 280 14.85 8.18 -6.22
N TYR A 281 13.67 7.67 -6.54
CA TYR A 281 12.41 8.30 -6.18
C TYR A 281 11.41 7.33 -5.58
N ILE A 282 10.53 7.92 -4.78
CA ILE A 282 9.32 7.33 -4.23
C ILE A 282 8.12 7.99 -4.90
N TYR A 283 7.24 7.18 -5.48
CA TYR A 283 6.00 7.60 -6.11
C TYR A 283 4.83 7.22 -5.21
N ALA A 284 4.29 8.20 -4.48
CA ALA A 284 3.20 7.96 -3.52
C ALA A 284 1.86 8.41 -4.11
N LEU A 285 0.97 7.45 -4.38
CA LEU A 285 -0.39 7.72 -4.86
C LEU A 285 -1.24 8.23 -3.68
N TYR A 286 -1.74 9.45 -3.80
CA TYR A 286 -2.47 10.14 -2.74
C TYR A 286 -3.94 10.38 -3.14
N SER A 287 -4.87 10.00 -2.26
CA SER A 287 -6.31 10.17 -2.47
C SER A 287 -6.79 11.57 -2.09
N GLY A 288 -6.69 11.95 -0.82
CA GLY A 288 -7.25 13.19 -0.31
C GLY A 288 -8.78 13.24 -0.29
N ARG A 289 -9.45 12.09 -0.47
CA ARG A 289 -10.92 12.00 -0.46
C ARG A 289 -11.44 11.66 0.93
N SER A 290 -12.58 12.24 1.30
CA SER A 290 -13.31 11.88 2.51
C SER A 290 -14.53 11.00 2.22
N TYR A 291 -14.90 10.14 3.17
CA TYR A 291 -16.07 9.28 3.04
C TYR A 291 -17.36 10.10 2.91
N ARG A 292 -17.47 11.24 3.61
CA ARG A 292 -18.63 12.14 3.54
C ARG A 292 -18.97 12.52 2.09
N LYS A 293 -17.94 12.89 1.30
CA LYS A 293 -18.10 13.39 -0.07
C LYS A 293 -18.04 12.28 -1.13
N TYR A 294 -17.15 11.29 -0.97
CA TYR A 294 -16.84 10.31 -2.03
C TYR A 294 -17.32 8.88 -1.74
N LYS A 295 -17.83 8.60 -0.54
CA LYS A 295 -18.32 7.26 -0.14
C LYS A 295 -17.24 6.19 -0.39
N ASP A 296 -17.57 5.13 -1.11
CA ASP A 296 -16.66 4.01 -1.37
C ASP A 296 -15.54 4.35 -2.36
N GLN A 297 -15.57 5.55 -2.96
CA GLN A 297 -14.51 6.03 -3.86
C GLN A 297 -13.34 6.71 -3.12
N ILE A 298 -13.25 6.57 -1.80
CA ILE A 298 -12.13 7.14 -1.02
C ILE A 298 -10.76 6.54 -1.36
N VAL A 299 -10.72 5.32 -1.91
CA VAL A 299 -9.47 4.62 -2.27
C VAL A 299 -8.82 5.16 -3.56
N TYR A 300 -9.50 6.04 -4.29
CA TYR A 300 -9.04 6.58 -5.55
C TYR A 300 -8.08 7.76 -5.34
N GLY A 301 -6.83 7.55 -5.73
CA GLY A 301 -5.76 8.53 -5.80
C GLY A 301 -5.95 9.55 -6.91
N GLU A 302 -5.84 10.84 -6.60
CA GLU A 302 -5.99 11.95 -7.56
C GLU A 302 -4.65 12.54 -8.01
N ARG A 303 -3.56 12.19 -7.32
CA ARG A 303 -2.22 12.66 -7.64
C ARG A 303 -1.16 11.65 -7.20
N ILE A 304 -0.02 11.68 -7.87
CA ILE A 304 1.18 10.95 -7.45
C ILE A 304 2.18 12.00 -6.96
N VAL A 305 2.51 11.95 -5.67
CA VAL A 305 3.49 12.85 -5.06
C VAL A 305 4.85 12.16 -5.08
N VAL A 306 5.85 12.83 -5.65
CA VAL A 306 7.18 12.27 -5.83
C VAL A 306 8.12 12.83 -4.77
N PHE A 307 8.79 11.94 -4.05
CA PHE A 307 9.79 12.28 -3.05
C PHE A 307 11.14 11.66 -3.42
N ASP A 308 12.23 12.30 -2.98
CA ASP A 308 13.52 11.63 -2.87
C ASP A 308 13.58 10.81 -1.57
N TRP A 309 14.69 10.11 -1.35
CA TRP A 309 14.86 9.22 -0.20
C TRP A 309 15.20 9.96 1.10
N GLU A 310 15.41 11.27 1.02
CA GLU A 310 15.66 12.23 2.09
C GLU A 310 14.35 12.87 2.58
N GLY A 311 13.24 12.61 1.89
CA GLY A 311 11.92 13.12 2.21
C GLY A 311 11.61 14.47 1.60
N ASN A 312 12.42 14.97 0.67
CA ASN A 312 12.14 16.21 -0.05
C ASN A 312 11.11 15.95 -1.14
N HIS A 313 10.13 16.84 -1.26
CA HIS A 313 9.21 16.86 -2.38
C HIS A 313 9.96 17.20 -3.67
N VAL A 314 9.93 16.31 -4.66
CA VAL A 314 10.55 16.55 -5.96
C VAL A 314 9.54 17.23 -6.88
N HIS A 315 8.40 16.61 -7.10
CA HIS A 315 7.27 17.15 -7.89
C HIS A 315 5.99 16.34 -7.65
N THR A 316 4.88 16.82 -8.21
CA THR A 316 3.58 16.13 -8.11
C THR A 316 2.98 15.94 -9.49
N TYR A 317 2.60 14.71 -9.83
CA TYR A 317 1.81 14.44 -11.02
C TYR A 317 0.32 14.58 -10.71
N LEU A 318 -0.36 15.50 -11.40
CA LEU A 318 -1.81 15.63 -11.32
C LEU A 318 -2.47 14.64 -12.30
N LEU A 319 -3.31 13.75 -11.76
CA LEU A 319 -3.95 12.71 -12.57
C LEU A 319 -5.25 13.22 -13.17
N ARG A 320 -5.42 13.06 -14.48
CA ARG A 320 -6.70 13.33 -15.15
C ARG A 320 -7.79 12.35 -14.72
N ASN A 321 -7.41 11.07 -14.59
CA ASN A 321 -8.27 9.99 -14.11
C ASN A 321 -7.66 9.44 -12.82
N PRO A 322 -8.46 9.26 -11.75
CA PRO A 322 -7.92 8.76 -10.51
C PRO A 322 -7.63 7.25 -10.57
N PHE A 323 -6.61 6.81 -9.83
CA PHE A 323 -6.20 5.41 -9.77
C PHE A 323 -6.50 4.78 -8.42
N THR A 324 -6.77 3.48 -8.40
CA THR A 324 -6.88 2.68 -7.18
C THR A 324 -5.54 2.08 -6.75
N SER A 325 -4.63 1.86 -7.71
CA SER A 325 -3.26 1.39 -7.47
C SER A 325 -2.34 1.82 -8.62
N ILE A 326 -1.04 1.76 -8.38
CA ILE A 326 0.02 2.02 -9.37
C ILE A 326 1.04 0.89 -9.36
N SER A 327 1.73 0.66 -10.48
CA SER A 327 2.95 -0.14 -10.56
C SER A 327 4.01 0.59 -11.39
N PHE A 328 5.28 0.44 -11.02
CA PHE A 328 6.38 1.03 -11.79
C PHE A 328 7.04 -0.05 -12.66
N ASN A 329 7.27 0.27 -13.93
CA ASN A 329 8.00 -0.56 -14.87
C ASN A 329 9.34 0.10 -15.21
N LYS A 330 10.43 -0.47 -14.70
CA LYS A 330 11.80 0.05 -14.86
C LYS A 330 12.29 0.01 -16.31
N LYS A 331 11.94 -1.03 -17.08
CA LYS A 331 12.37 -1.21 -18.47
C LYS A 331 11.74 -0.16 -19.39
N GLU A 332 10.50 0.21 -19.11
CA GLU A 332 9.74 1.19 -19.88
C GLU A 332 9.81 2.61 -19.30
N ASN A 333 10.46 2.79 -18.14
CA ASN A 333 10.45 4.01 -17.34
C ASN A 333 9.05 4.61 -17.21
N ALA A 334 8.08 3.78 -16.81
CA ALA A 334 6.66 4.16 -16.83
C ALA A 334 5.94 3.72 -15.56
N ILE A 335 4.94 4.51 -15.16
CA ILE A 335 3.95 4.14 -14.15
C ILE A 335 2.71 3.62 -14.86
N TYR A 336 2.22 2.46 -14.42
CA TYR A 336 0.94 1.90 -14.81
C TYR A 336 -0.07 2.15 -13.70
N GLY A 337 -1.08 2.98 -13.98
CA GLY A 337 -2.18 3.28 -13.05
C GLY A 337 -3.40 2.41 -13.35
N LEU A 338 -3.94 1.76 -12.33
CA LEU A 338 -5.19 1.02 -12.42
C LEU A 338 -6.38 1.92 -12.07
N THR A 339 -7.41 1.96 -12.91
CA THR A 339 -8.69 2.58 -12.60
C THR A 339 -9.83 1.60 -12.88
N ASN A 340 -10.86 1.60 -12.03
CA ASN A 340 -12.00 0.67 -12.12
C ASN A 340 -13.34 1.40 -12.34
N ASN A 341 -13.31 2.66 -12.79
CA ASN A 341 -14.53 3.46 -13.00
C ASN A 341 -14.44 4.23 -14.33
N PRO A 342 -15.35 3.99 -15.30
CA PRO A 342 -16.48 3.05 -15.24
C PRO A 342 -16.08 1.58 -15.38
N ASN A 343 -14.93 1.29 -16.00
CA ASN A 343 -14.45 -0.06 -16.29
C ASN A 343 -13.01 -0.23 -15.79
N SER A 344 -12.57 -1.48 -15.64
CA SER A 344 -11.19 -1.82 -15.27
C SER A 344 -10.23 -1.53 -16.43
N VAL A 345 -9.37 -0.51 -16.28
CA VAL A 345 -8.40 -0.07 -17.29
C VAL A 345 -7.04 0.13 -16.63
N LEU A 346 -5.99 -0.40 -17.29
CA LEU A 346 -4.61 -0.09 -16.95
C LEU A 346 -4.10 1.01 -17.88
N VAL A 347 -3.69 2.14 -17.31
CA VAL A 347 -3.23 3.33 -18.06
C VAL A 347 -1.73 3.49 -17.88
N LYS A 348 -0.97 3.51 -18.97
CA LYS A 348 0.47 3.79 -18.95
C LYS A 348 0.74 5.29 -18.91
N TYR A 349 1.69 5.69 -18.09
CA TYR A 349 2.29 7.02 -18.06
C TYR A 349 3.80 6.90 -18.12
N THR A 350 4.38 7.27 -19.25
CA THR A 350 5.83 7.37 -19.40
C THR A 350 6.33 8.52 -18.53
N LEU A 351 7.43 8.30 -17.82
CA LEU A 351 8.13 9.32 -17.08
C LEU A 351 9.26 9.87 -17.96
N ASP A 352 9.44 11.19 -17.90
CA ASP A 352 10.51 11.90 -18.65
C ASP A 352 11.92 11.55 -18.16
#